data_AF-A0AAV7VHE6-F1
#
_entry.id   AF-A0AAV7VHE6-F1
#
_cell.length_a   1.000
_cell.length_b   1.000
_cell.length_c   1.000
_cell.angle_alpha   90.00
_cell.angle_beta   90.00
_cell.angle_gamma   90.00
#
_symmetry.space_group_name_H-M   'P 1'
#
loop_
_entity.id
_entity.type
_entity.pdbx_description
1 polymer ?
#
loop_
_entity_poly.entity_id
_entity_poly.type
_entity_poly.pdbx_seq_one_letter_code
_entity_poly.pdbx_strand_id
1 'polypeptide(L)'
;MQELSSNVKEIRRNVGELEQRVDSLEQSQDSWDEEVEEDRRELLNFRDKTADLNYQLEDLENRSQRCNICIKGVPLQAESGKLGDSVCHLFHHVVPDRANQIIIDGTHRVGWPFWTPSQPKDVLTCLHYYQ
;
A
#
# COMPACT_ATOMS: atom_id res chain seq x y z
N MET A 1 -15.65 74.65 -8.74
CA MET A 1 -15.98 74.22 -7.36
C MET A 1 -17.04 73.10 -7.31
N GLN A 2 -18.15 73.18 -8.05
CA GLN A 2 -19.16 72.10 -8.10
C GLN A 2 -18.62 70.76 -8.61
N GLU A 3 -17.84 70.79 -9.68
CA GLU A 3 -17.25 69.58 -10.30
C GLU A 3 -16.28 68.85 -9.35
N LEU A 4 -15.44 69.61 -8.64
CA LEU A 4 -14.57 69.09 -7.59
C LEU A 4 -15.37 68.44 -6.44
N SER A 5 -16.48 69.06 -6.03
CA SER A 5 -17.36 68.49 -5.01
C SER A 5 -18.06 67.21 -5.46
N SER A 6 -18.38 67.09 -6.75
CA SER A 6 -18.95 65.89 -7.34
C SER A 6 -17.94 64.74 -7.30
N ASN A 7 -16.72 64.99 -7.78
CA ASN A 7 -15.65 64.00 -7.81
C ASN A 7 -15.28 63.52 -6.39
N VAL A 8 -15.26 64.42 -5.40
CA VAL A 8 -15.01 64.04 -4.00
C VAL A 8 -16.11 63.13 -3.43
N LYS A 9 -17.38 63.35 -3.81
CA LYS A 9 -18.48 62.45 -3.39
C LYS A 9 -18.37 61.08 -4.03
N GLU A 10 -18.02 61.04 -5.31
CA GLU A 10 -17.83 59.79 -6.04
C GLU A 10 -16.65 58.99 -5.47
N ILE A 11 -15.51 59.65 -5.19
CA ILE A 11 -14.37 59.03 -4.53
C ILE A 11 -14.76 58.46 -3.17
N ARG A 12 -15.51 59.20 -2.34
CA ARG A 12 -15.98 58.69 -1.04
C ARG A 12 -16.87 57.45 -1.18
N ARG A 13 -17.74 57.43 -2.19
CA ARG A 13 -18.58 56.26 -2.48
C ARG A 13 -17.71 55.05 -2.87
N ASN A 14 -16.76 55.26 -3.78
CA ASN A 14 -15.87 54.20 -4.24
C ASN A 14 -14.97 53.67 -3.10
N VAL A 15 -14.53 54.54 -2.19
CA VAL A 15 -13.78 54.13 -0.99
C VAL A 15 -14.64 53.25 -0.08
N GLY A 16 -15.90 53.64 0.19
CA GLY A 16 -16.79 52.80 1.00
C GLY A 16 -17.12 51.45 0.36
N GLU A 17 -17.22 51.38 -0.97
CA GLU A 17 -17.38 50.11 -1.69
C GLU A 17 -16.12 49.24 -1.62
N LEU A 18 -14.94 49.85 -1.65
CA LEU A 18 -13.68 49.14 -1.47
C LEU A 18 -13.53 48.60 -0.05
N GLU A 19 -13.88 49.39 0.97
CA GLU A 19 -13.89 48.94 2.37
C GLU A 19 -14.76 47.70 2.56
N GLN A 20 -16.01 47.72 2.06
CA GLN A 20 -16.91 46.56 2.14
C GLN A 20 -16.35 45.32 1.42
N ARG A 21 -15.66 45.53 0.29
CA ARG A 21 -15.03 44.42 -0.44
C ARG A 21 -13.83 43.86 0.30
N VAL A 22 -13.04 44.70 0.96
CA VAL A 22 -11.92 44.26 1.80
C VAL A 22 -12.45 43.45 2.98
N ASP A 23 -13.46 43.95 3.70
CA ASP A 23 -14.06 43.22 4.83
C ASP A 23 -14.60 41.84 4.41
N SER A 24 -15.25 41.76 3.24
CA SER A 24 -15.75 40.50 2.70
C SER A 24 -14.63 39.52 2.30
N LEU A 25 -13.50 40.04 1.80
CA LEU A 25 -12.35 39.23 1.43
C LEU A 25 -11.64 38.71 2.68
N GLU A 26 -11.49 39.53 3.72
CA GLU A 26 -10.89 39.13 5.00
C GLU A 26 -11.72 38.02 5.67
N GLN A 27 -13.05 38.18 5.74
CA GLN A 27 -13.93 37.12 6.26
C GLN A 27 -13.85 35.82 5.45
N SER A 28 -13.75 35.94 4.12
CA SER A 28 -13.59 34.76 3.27
C SER A 28 -12.25 34.08 3.55
N GLN A 29 -11.17 34.87 3.65
CA GLN A 29 -9.83 34.37 3.94
C GLN A 29 -9.78 33.62 5.27
N ASP A 30 -10.37 34.17 6.33
CA ASP A 30 -10.44 33.50 7.63
C ASP A 30 -11.13 32.13 7.52
N SER A 31 -12.24 32.06 6.77
CA SER A 31 -12.95 30.79 6.54
C SER A 31 -12.12 29.78 5.75
N TRP A 32 -11.36 30.22 4.74
CA TRP A 32 -10.46 29.34 3.99
C TRP A 32 -9.30 28.85 4.85
N ASP A 33 -8.74 29.71 5.70
CA ASP A 33 -7.67 29.33 6.62
C ASP A 33 -8.14 28.28 7.64
N GLU A 34 -9.38 28.39 8.13
CA GLU A 34 -10.00 27.37 8.99
C GLU A 34 -10.18 26.02 8.26
N GLU A 35 -10.70 26.04 7.02
CA GLU A 35 -10.91 24.83 6.21
C GLU A 35 -9.57 24.14 5.90
N VAL A 36 -8.54 24.91 5.54
CA VAL A 36 -7.19 24.38 5.26
C VAL A 36 -6.59 23.70 6.50
N GLU A 37 -6.77 24.26 7.69
CA GLU A 37 -6.26 23.66 8.93
C GLU A 37 -7.08 22.43 9.37
N GLU A 38 -8.36 22.36 9.03
CA GLU A 38 -9.17 21.14 9.18
C GLU A 38 -8.68 20.03 8.23
N ASP A 39 -8.59 20.31 6.94
CA ASP A 39 -8.09 19.37 5.92
C ASP A 39 -6.70 18.85 6.27
N ARG A 40 -5.82 19.74 6.75
CA ARG A 40 -4.46 19.36 7.16
C ARG A 40 -4.47 18.37 8.32
N ARG A 41 -5.36 18.53 9.29
CA ARG A 41 -5.53 17.59 10.40
C ARG A 41 -6.08 16.26 9.92
N GLU A 42 -7.04 16.27 8.99
CA GLU A 42 -7.58 15.05 8.42
C GLU A 42 -6.53 14.28 7.62
N LEU A 43 -5.74 14.96 6.79
CA LEU A 43 -4.65 14.35 6.03
C LEU A 43 -3.62 13.67 6.92
N LEU A 44 -3.25 14.29 8.05
CA LEU A 44 -2.35 13.67 9.03
C LEU A 44 -2.98 12.41 9.64
N ASN A 45 -4.26 12.47 10.02
CA ASN A 45 -4.99 11.32 10.55
C ASN A 45 -5.08 10.17 9.54
N PHE A 46 -5.38 10.46 8.27
CA PHE A 46 -5.41 9.46 7.21
C PHE A 46 -4.03 8.85 6.96
N ARG A 47 -2.98 9.66 6.95
CA ARG A 47 -1.60 9.17 6.80
C ARG A 47 -1.24 8.17 7.90
N ASP A 48 -1.56 8.49 9.14
CA ASP A 48 -1.23 7.64 10.29
C ASP A 48 -2.06 6.33 10.26
N LYS A 49 -3.35 6.40 9.90
CA LYS A 49 -4.18 5.21 9.68
C LYS A 49 -3.65 4.32 8.54
N THR A 50 -3.19 4.91 7.45
CA THR A 50 -2.59 4.16 6.35
C THR A 50 -1.30 3.45 6.80
N ALA A 51 -0.48 4.11 7.62
CA ALA A 51 0.71 3.47 8.19
C ALA A 51 0.33 2.27 9.07
N ASP A 52 -0.64 2.43 9.98
CA ASP A 52 -1.10 1.35 10.85
C ASP A 52 -1.67 0.16 10.07
N LEU A 53 -2.48 0.43 9.05
CA LEU A 53 -3.02 -0.61 8.18
C LEU A 53 -1.92 -1.36 7.42
N ASN A 54 -0.90 -0.65 6.93
CA ASN A 54 0.22 -1.29 6.27
C ASN A 54 1.00 -2.22 7.23
N TYR A 55 1.22 -1.80 8.47
CA TYR A 55 1.85 -2.67 9.47
C TYR A 55 1.02 -3.92 9.78
N GLN A 56 -0.30 -3.77 9.89
CA GLN A 56 -1.20 -4.92 10.11
C GLN A 56 -1.22 -5.86 8.91
N LEU A 57 -1.23 -5.33 7.69
CA LEU A 57 -1.14 -6.13 6.47
C LEU A 57 0.18 -6.90 6.40
N GLU A 58 1.30 -6.24 6.68
CA GLU A 58 2.61 -6.89 6.70
C GLU A 58 2.67 -8.03 7.74
N ASP A 59 2.15 -7.82 8.95
CA ASP A 59 2.09 -8.86 9.98
C ASP A 59 1.18 -10.03 9.55
N LEU A 60 0.02 -9.76 8.96
CA LEU A 60 -0.90 -10.79 8.46
C LEU A 60 -0.29 -11.58 7.30
N GLU A 61 0.33 -10.91 6.34
CA GLU A 61 1.04 -11.56 5.23
C GLU A 61 2.16 -12.44 5.76
N ASN A 62 3.00 -11.91 6.65
CA ASN A 62 4.06 -12.67 7.30
C ASN A 62 3.51 -13.91 8.01
N ARG A 63 2.43 -13.78 8.79
CA ARG A 63 1.76 -14.91 9.46
C ARG A 63 1.22 -15.94 8.49
N SER A 64 0.59 -15.49 7.40
CA SER A 64 0.02 -16.38 6.37
C SER A 64 1.10 -17.14 5.61
N GLN A 65 2.30 -16.55 5.45
CA GLN A 65 3.38 -17.12 4.67
C GLN A 65 4.40 -17.90 5.51
N ARG A 66 4.28 -17.97 6.85
CA ARG A 66 5.26 -18.67 7.71
C ARG A 66 5.44 -20.15 7.38
N CYS A 67 4.38 -20.77 6.89
CA CYS A 67 4.39 -22.17 6.47
C CYS A 67 4.87 -22.36 5.03
N ASN A 68 5.07 -21.27 4.27
CA ASN A 68 5.45 -21.35 2.88
C ASN A 68 6.98 -21.45 2.74
N ILE A 69 7.45 -22.47 2.03
CA ILE A 69 8.84 -22.64 1.63
C ILE A 69 8.92 -22.45 0.12
N CYS A 70 9.80 -21.55 -0.31
CA CYS A 70 10.12 -21.32 -1.72
C CYS A 70 11.39 -22.10 -2.10
N ILE A 71 11.26 -23.08 -2.98
CA ILE A 71 12.33 -23.95 -3.46
C ILE A 71 12.73 -23.48 -4.86
N LYS A 72 13.99 -23.05 -5.00
CA LYS A 72 14.52 -22.53 -6.26
C LYS A 72 15.24 -23.61 -7.06
N GLY A 73 15.25 -23.44 -8.39
CA GLY A 73 16.07 -24.27 -9.28
C GLY A 73 15.56 -25.69 -9.53
N VAL A 74 14.31 -26.02 -9.17
CA VAL A 74 13.70 -27.32 -9.43
C VAL A 74 13.42 -27.47 -10.94
N PRO A 75 14.16 -28.32 -11.68
CA PRO A 75 13.97 -28.47 -13.12
C PRO A 75 12.56 -28.93 -13.45
N LEU A 76 11.99 -28.46 -14.57
CA LEU A 76 10.66 -28.89 -15.02
C LEU A 76 10.62 -30.40 -15.29
N GLN A 77 11.75 -30.96 -15.73
CA GLN A 77 11.89 -32.37 -16.07
C GLN A 77 12.05 -33.28 -14.84
N ALA A 78 12.35 -32.70 -13.67
CA ALA A 78 12.48 -33.46 -12.41
C ALA A 78 11.12 -33.87 -11.85
N GLU A 79 10.02 -33.29 -12.34
CA GLU A 79 8.65 -33.68 -11.98
C GLU A 79 8.28 -34.99 -12.66
N SER A 80 8.69 -36.09 -12.05
CA SER A 80 8.31 -37.44 -12.49
C SER A 80 6.89 -37.79 -12.02
N GLY A 81 5.92 -36.91 -12.25
CA GLY A 81 4.54 -37.04 -11.73
C GLY A 81 4.02 -35.76 -11.09
N LYS A 82 3.35 -35.86 -9.92
CA LYS A 82 2.88 -34.68 -9.18
C LYS A 82 4.08 -33.98 -8.55
N LEU A 83 4.17 -32.67 -8.73
CA LEU A 83 5.22 -31.83 -8.12
C LEU A 83 5.35 -32.03 -6.60
N GLY A 84 4.22 -32.23 -5.90
CA GLY A 84 4.21 -32.53 -4.46
C GLY A 84 5.02 -33.77 -4.09
N ASP A 85 4.94 -34.86 -4.87
CA ASP A 85 5.68 -36.09 -4.61
C ASP A 85 7.19 -35.86 -4.74
N SER A 86 7.60 -35.05 -5.72
CA SER A 86 9.00 -34.67 -5.93
C SER A 86 9.54 -33.84 -4.74
N VAL A 87 8.73 -32.93 -4.20
CA VAL A 87 9.07 -32.15 -3.01
C VAL A 87 9.12 -33.03 -1.76
N CYS A 88 8.18 -33.98 -1.59
CA CYS A 88 8.24 -34.96 -0.52
C CYS A 88 9.54 -35.78 -0.58
N HIS A 89 9.91 -36.30 -1.76
CA HIS A 89 11.17 -37.02 -1.95
C HIS A 89 12.39 -36.16 -1.61
N LEU A 90 12.38 -34.88 -1.99
CA LEU A 90 13.42 -33.94 -1.63
C LEU A 90 13.55 -33.80 -0.11
N PHE A 91 12.45 -33.61 0.62
CA PHE A 91 12.48 -33.53 2.08
C PHE A 91 12.98 -34.83 2.75
N HIS A 92 12.61 -35.99 2.20
CA HIS A 92 13.14 -37.28 2.67
C HIS A 92 14.65 -37.41 2.48
N HIS A 93 15.20 -36.78 1.44
CA HIS A 93 16.63 -36.81 1.18
C HIS A 93 17.41 -35.79 2.04
N VAL A 94 16.86 -34.58 2.20
CA VAL A 94 17.54 -33.47 2.89
C VAL A 94 17.40 -33.59 4.42
N VAL A 95 16.26 -34.06 4.91
CA VAL A 95 15.96 -34.15 6.35
C VAL A 95 15.35 -35.52 6.70
N PRO A 96 16.09 -36.62 6.51
CA PRO A 96 15.55 -37.98 6.61
C PRO A 96 14.90 -38.27 7.97
N ASP A 97 15.50 -37.78 9.06
CA ASP A 97 15.03 -38.04 10.43
C ASP A 97 13.66 -37.42 10.75
N ARG A 98 13.23 -36.41 9.97
CA ARG A 98 11.98 -35.67 10.19
C ARG A 98 11.02 -35.74 9.02
N ALA A 99 11.38 -36.41 7.94
CA ALA A 99 10.62 -36.40 6.70
C ALA A 99 9.17 -36.89 6.88
N ASN A 100 8.96 -37.91 7.71
CA ASN A 100 7.63 -38.45 8.03
C ASN A 100 6.74 -37.49 8.86
N GLN A 101 7.32 -36.43 9.43
CA GLN A 101 6.60 -35.42 10.22
C GLN A 101 6.19 -34.21 9.37
N ILE A 102 6.73 -34.09 8.15
CA ILE A 102 6.46 -32.98 7.24
C ILE A 102 5.18 -33.28 6.46
N ILE A 103 4.13 -32.52 6.74
CA ILE A 103 2.85 -32.58 6.03
C ILE A 103 2.78 -31.36 5.12
N ILE A 104 2.48 -31.58 3.83
CA ILE A 104 2.39 -30.52 2.82
C ILE A 104 0.91 -30.36 2.43
N ASP A 105 0.39 -29.15 2.57
CA ASP A 105 -0.98 -28.80 2.21
C ASP A 105 -1.14 -28.51 0.71
N GLY A 106 -0.09 -27.99 0.10
CA GLY A 106 -0.10 -27.68 -1.32
C GLY A 106 1.29 -27.36 -1.85
N THR A 107 1.48 -27.64 -3.13
CA THR A 107 2.71 -27.35 -3.86
C THR A 107 2.35 -26.84 -5.25
N HIS A 108 2.93 -25.72 -5.65
CA HIS A 108 2.75 -25.18 -6.99
C HIS A 108 3.94 -24.34 -7.43
N ARG A 109 4.07 -24.12 -8.74
CA ARG A 109 5.10 -23.24 -9.28
C ARG A 109 4.66 -21.78 -9.18
N VAL A 110 5.54 -20.93 -8.68
CA VAL A 110 5.37 -19.47 -8.57
C VAL A 110 6.42 -18.76 -9.41
N GLY A 111 6.07 -17.58 -9.92
CA GLY A 111 6.96 -16.90 -10.85
C GLY A 111 6.46 -15.57 -11.35
N TRP A 112 7.34 -14.56 -11.29
CA TRP A 112 7.18 -13.28 -11.96
C TRP A 112 7.15 -13.43 -13.50
N PRO A 113 6.59 -12.47 -14.25
CA PRO A 113 6.23 -12.64 -15.67
C PRO A 113 7.42 -12.83 -16.64
N PHE A 114 8.67 -12.76 -16.19
CA PHE A 114 9.87 -12.87 -17.03
C PHE A 114 10.46 -14.28 -17.07
N TRP A 115 9.63 -15.26 -17.43
CA TRP A 115 10.07 -16.65 -17.62
C TRP A 115 10.96 -16.78 -18.85
N THR A 116 12.19 -17.29 -18.65
CA THR A 116 13.02 -17.82 -19.75
C THR A 116 13.10 -19.34 -19.65
N PRO A 117 13.10 -20.11 -20.76
CA PRO A 117 13.21 -21.57 -20.72
C PRO A 117 14.46 -22.08 -20.00
N SER A 118 15.49 -21.24 -19.85
CA SER A 118 16.75 -21.53 -19.17
C SER A 118 16.69 -21.39 -17.65
N GLN A 119 15.64 -20.79 -17.08
CA GLN A 119 15.41 -20.74 -15.63
C GLN A 119 14.08 -21.44 -15.31
N PRO A 120 14.05 -22.45 -14.43
CA PRO A 120 12.82 -23.10 -14.03
C PRO A 120 12.06 -22.27 -12.98
N LYS A 121 10.74 -22.49 -12.86
CA LYS A 121 9.91 -21.81 -11.85
C LYS A 121 10.30 -22.14 -10.43
N ASP A 122 10.28 -21.13 -9.58
CA ASP A 122 10.33 -21.35 -8.14
C ASP A 122 9.12 -22.20 -7.76
N VAL A 123 9.30 -23.09 -6.79
CA VAL A 123 8.24 -23.96 -6.28
C VAL A 123 7.88 -23.47 -4.90
N LEU A 124 6.64 -23.04 -4.72
CA LEU A 124 6.10 -22.70 -3.41
C LEU A 124 5.40 -23.93 -2.84
N THR A 125 5.80 -24.33 -1.63
CA THR A 125 5.14 -25.39 -0.88
C THR A 125 4.67 -24.85 0.46
N CYS A 126 3.43 -25.16 0.84
CA CYS A 126 2.87 -24.82 2.15
C CYS A 126 2.93 -26.03 3.06
N LEU A 127 3.56 -25.87 4.24
CA LEU A 127 3.57 -26.86 5.30
C LEU A 127 2.30 -26.75 6.15
N HIS A 128 1.75 -27.87 6.59
CA HIS A 128 0.54 -27.88 7.40
C HIS A 128 0.74 -27.24 8.79
N TYR A 129 1.94 -27.40 9.36
CA TYR A 129 2.29 -26.87 10.67
C TYR A 129 3.56 -26.02 10.60
N TYR A 130 3.51 -24.87 11.28
CA TYR A 130 4.69 -24.12 11.67
C TYR A 130 5.25 -24.75 12.96
N GLN A 131 6.46 -25.31 12.89
CA GLN A 131 7.15 -25.94 14.03
C GLN A 131 8.21 -25.01 14.62
#